data_AF-A0A7W7CRM4-F1
#
_entry.id   AF-A0A7W7CRM4-F1
#
_cell.length_a   1.000
_cell.length_b   1.000
_cell.length_c   1.000
_cell.angle_alpha   90.00
_cell.angle_beta   90.00
_cell.angle_gamma   90.00
#
_symmetry.space_group_name_H-M   'P 1'
#
loop_
_entity.id
_entity.type
_entity.pdbx_description
1 polymer ?
#
loop_
_entity_poly.entity_id
_entity_poly.type
_entity_poly.pdbx_seq_one_letter_code
_entity_poly.pdbx_strand_id
1 'polypeptide(L)'
;MKVFKKLMCGAGLHSGQWSLPGRRCASVRVCVSCGRAGEKVRHTWGGFVYVDADRCGQVRRCERCGTTESRIAHDWGPWLYANVEFNSPQFHKCGRCHETEKTAYTSR
;
A
#
# COMPACT_ATOMS: atom_id res chain seq x y z
N MET A 1 -22.58 -1.96 37.07
CA MET A 1 -21.78 -2.28 35.85
C MET A 1 -22.47 -2.01 34.49
N LYS A 2 -23.81 -1.82 34.39
CA LYS A 2 -24.49 -1.55 33.10
C LYS A 2 -24.24 -0.14 32.53
N VAL A 3 -24.05 0.87 33.38
CA VAL A 3 -23.84 2.28 32.96
C VAL A 3 -22.48 2.47 32.28
N PHE A 4 -21.41 1.91 32.86
CA PHE A 4 -20.08 1.96 32.27
C PHE A 4 -20.02 1.30 30.87
N LYS A 5 -20.66 0.13 30.68
CA LYS A 5 -20.76 -0.52 29.36
C LYS A 5 -21.47 0.35 28.32
N LYS A 6 -22.52 1.08 28.72
CA LYS A 6 -23.24 2.01 27.83
C LYS A 6 -22.38 3.22 27.46
N LEU A 7 -21.65 3.79 28.41
CA LEU A 7 -20.72 4.91 28.15
C LEU A 7 -19.60 4.52 27.18
N MET A 8 -18.97 3.36 27.37
CA MET A 8 -17.93 2.86 26.46
C MET A 8 -18.47 2.65 25.04
N CYS A 9 -19.68 2.10 24.91
CA CYS A 9 -20.33 1.98 23.60
C CYS A 9 -20.64 3.34 22.98
N GLY A 10 -21.03 4.35 23.78
CA GLY A 10 -21.25 5.73 23.33
C GLY A 10 -19.98 6.40 22.82
N ALA A 11 -18.83 6.10 23.43
CA ALA A 11 -17.51 6.58 23.01
C ALA A 11 -16.90 5.79 21.82
N GLY A 12 -17.65 4.87 21.21
CA GLY A 12 -17.17 4.04 20.09
C GLY A 12 -16.28 2.84 20.49
N LEU A 13 -16.07 2.62 21.79
CA LEU A 13 -15.31 1.49 22.32
C LEU A 13 -16.22 0.26 22.43
N HIS A 14 -16.30 -0.50 21.34
CA HIS A 14 -17.06 -1.74 21.30
C HIS A 14 -16.19 -2.96 21.69
N SER A 15 -16.75 -3.84 22.51
CA SER A 15 -16.16 -5.13 22.91
C SER A 15 -16.58 -6.26 21.95
N GLY A 16 -16.11 -7.49 22.19
CA GLY A 16 -16.43 -8.66 21.37
C GLY A 16 -15.25 -9.12 20.52
N GLN A 17 -15.21 -10.44 20.27
CA GLN A 17 -14.12 -11.07 19.53
C GLN A 17 -14.24 -10.74 18.04
N TRP A 18 -13.11 -10.39 17.43
CA TRP A 18 -12.99 -10.29 15.98
C TRP A 18 -12.89 -11.69 15.38
N SER A 19 -13.68 -11.96 14.36
CA SER A 19 -13.57 -13.16 13.52
C SER A 19 -13.30 -12.77 12.08
N LEU A 20 -12.58 -13.64 11.36
CA LEU A 20 -12.21 -13.44 9.97
C LEU A 20 -12.88 -14.53 9.10
N PRO A 21 -14.10 -14.29 8.61
CA PRO A 21 -14.90 -15.32 7.97
C PRO A 21 -14.37 -15.71 6.58
N GLY A 22 -14.04 -17.00 6.42
CA GLY A 22 -13.74 -17.64 5.14
C GLY A 22 -12.58 -16.97 4.40
N ARG A 23 -12.82 -16.56 3.13
CA ARG A 23 -11.84 -15.87 2.27
C ARG A 23 -12.01 -14.34 2.23
N ARG A 24 -12.92 -13.77 3.04
CA ARG A 24 -13.15 -12.31 3.08
C ARG A 24 -12.09 -11.59 3.89
N CYS A 25 -11.60 -10.44 3.42
CA CYS A 25 -10.63 -9.59 4.13
C CYS A 25 -11.24 -8.72 5.23
N ALA A 26 -12.57 -8.64 5.26
CA ALA A 26 -13.34 -8.04 6.34
C ALA A 26 -13.30 -8.92 7.59
N SER A 27 -12.68 -8.42 8.67
CA SER A 27 -12.90 -8.95 10.01
C SER A 27 -14.17 -8.35 10.57
N VAL A 28 -15.02 -9.17 11.17
CA VAL A 28 -16.27 -8.74 11.77
C VAL A 28 -16.27 -9.00 13.27
N ARG A 29 -17.00 -8.19 14.03
CA ARG A 29 -17.32 -8.45 15.43
C ARG A 29 -18.74 -8.02 15.71
N VAL A 30 -19.34 -8.62 16.72
CA VAL A 30 -20.61 -8.15 17.31
C VAL A 30 -20.34 -7.73 18.74
N CYS A 31 -20.74 -6.51 19.10
CA CYS A 31 -20.56 -6.01 20.44
C CYS A 31 -21.41 -6.80 21.44
N VAL A 32 -20.78 -7.48 22.39
CA VAL A 32 -21.49 -8.26 23.43
C VAL A 32 -22.35 -7.39 24.37
N SER A 33 -22.15 -6.07 24.36
CA SER A 33 -22.88 -5.14 25.22
C SER A 33 -24.07 -4.47 24.53
N CYS A 34 -23.97 -4.16 23.24
CA CYS A 34 -25.00 -3.38 22.52
C CYS A 34 -25.44 -3.98 21.19
N GLY A 35 -24.89 -5.14 20.78
CA GLY A 35 -25.25 -5.81 19.53
C GLY A 35 -24.75 -5.14 18.25
N ARG A 36 -24.14 -3.95 18.32
CA ARG A 36 -23.62 -3.26 17.12
C ARG A 36 -22.53 -4.10 16.46
N ALA A 37 -22.69 -4.32 15.15
CA ALA A 37 -21.66 -4.93 14.32
C ALA A 37 -20.55 -3.92 14.02
N GLY A 38 -19.31 -4.40 14.03
CA GLY A 38 -18.15 -3.65 13.55
C GLY A 38 -17.45 -4.45 12.46
N GLU A 39 -16.92 -3.74 11.47
CA GLU A 39 -16.13 -4.31 10.38
C GLU A 39 -14.81 -3.56 10.25
N LYS A 40 -13.74 -4.29 9.96
CA LYS A 40 -12.47 -3.70 9.50
C LYS A 40 -11.90 -4.55 8.37
N VAL A 41 -11.47 -3.89 7.29
CA VAL A 41 -10.88 -4.56 6.14
C VAL A 41 -9.37 -4.51 6.24
N ARG A 42 -8.71 -5.67 6.16
CA ARG A 42 -7.26 -5.76 6.02
C ARG A 42 -6.91 -6.83 5.00
N HIS A 43 -6.24 -6.42 3.94
CA HIS A 43 -5.75 -7.33 2.92
C HIS A 43 -4.42 -7.96 3.33
N THR A 44 -4.29 -9.26 3.04
CA THR A 44 -2.99 -9.95 2.99
C THR A 44 -2.52 -9.89 1.55
N TRP A 45 -1.63 -8.95 1.26
CA TRP A 45 -1.12 -8.73 -0.09
C TRP A 45 0.07 -9.65 -0.37
N GLY A 46 0.07 -10.28 -1.54
CA GLY A 46 1.28 -10.91 -2.08
C GLY A 46 2.28 -9.87 -2.58
N GLY A 47 3.37 -10.37 -3.16
CA GLY A 47 4.38 -9.53 -3.81
C GLY A 47 3.85 -8.80 -5.04
N PHE A 48 4.43 -7.64 -5.33
CA PHE A 48 4.25 -6.99 -6.63
C PHE A 48 5.04 -7.73 -7.71
N VAL A 49 4.44 -7.91 -8.87
CA VAL A 49 5.07 -8.47 -10.07
C VAL A 49 4.88 -7.51 -11.24
N TYR A 50 5.87 -7.42 -12.13
CA TYR A 50 5.73 -6.67 -13.38
C TYR A 50 4.71 -7.32 -14.30
N VAL A 51 3.87 -6.50 -14.92
CA VAL A 51 2.85 -6.97 -15.87
C VAL A 51 3.46 -7.32 -17.22
N ASP A 52 4.53 -6.63 -17.60
CA ASP A 52 5.17 -6.72 -18.92
C ASP A 52 6.67 -6.48 -18.80
N ALA A 53 7.46 -7.05 -19.72
CA ALA A 53 8.93 -6.95 -19.74
C ALA A 53 9.43 -5.50 -19.88
N ASP A 54 8.79 -4.71 -20.73
CA ASP A 54 9.25 -3.38 -21.13
C ASP A 54 8.41 -2.25 -20.49
N ARG A 55 7.59 -2.59 -19.49
CA ARG A 55 6.78 -1.64 -18.73
C ARG A 55 7.07 -1.70 -17.23
N CYS A 56 6.90 -0.56 -16.57
CA CYS A 56 7.08 -0.41 -15.12
C CYS A 56 5.79 -0.64 -14.31
N GLY A 57 4.71 -1.01 -14.99
CA GLY A 57 3.46 -1.38 -14.33
C GLY A 57 3.63 -2.66 -13.53
N GLN A 58 3.30 -2.60 -12.24
CA GLN A 58 3.30 -3.75 -11.34
C GLN A 58 1.90 -3.99 -10.80
N VAL A 59 1.56 -5.26 -10.61
CA VAL A 59 0.32 -5.69 -9.94
C VAL A 59 0.64 -6.59 -8.77
N ARG A 60 -0.18 -6.51 -7.72
CA ARG A 60 -0.20 -7.52 -6.66
C ARG A 60 -1.62 -7.96 -6.41
N ARG A 61 -1.78 -9.16 -5.86
CA ARG A 61 -3.06 -9.74 -5.53
C ARG A 61 -3.16 -9.98 -4.03
N CYS A 62 -4.35 -9.78 -3.47
CA CYS A 62 -4.64 -10.23 -2.13
C CYS A 62 -4.76 -11.77 -2.15
N GLU A 63 -3.97 -12.43 -1.32
CA GLU A 63 -3.89 -13.89 -1.25
C GLU A 63 -5.20 -14.53 -0.74
N ARG A 64 -6.07 -13.73 -0.10
CA ARG A 64 -7.33 -14.19 0.47
C ARG A 64 -8.52 -13.94 -0.45
N CYS A 65 -8.81 -12.68 -0.76
CA CYS A 65 -10.01 -12.30 -1.52
C CYS A 65 -9.75 -12.11 -3.02
N GLY A 66 -8.49 -12.12 -3.45
CA GLY A 66 -8.14 -11.98 -4.84
C GLY A 66 -8.23 -10.56 -5.41
N THR A 67 -8.60 -9.56 -4.61
CA THR A 67 -8.54 -8.13 -5.00
C THR A 67 -7.14 -7.80 -5.52
N THR A 68 -7.07 -6.95 -6.53
CA THR A 68 -5.82 -6.53 -7.16
C THR A 68 -5.53 -5.06 -6.85
N GLU A 69 -4.25 -4.74 -6.76
CA GLU A 69 -3.75 -3.37 -6.67
C GLU A 69 -2.63 -3.21 -7.69
N SER A 70 -2.58 -2.05 -8.34
CA SER A 70 -1.57 -1.70 -9.34
C SER A 70 -0.74 -0.51 -8.88
N ARG A 71 0.52 -0.48 -9.29
CA ARG A 71 1.40 0.68 -9.15
C ARG A 71 2.33 0.82 -10.35
N ILE A 72 2.96 1.97 -10.48
CA ILE A 72 4.11 2.16 -11.37
C ILE A 72 5.35 2.22 -10.47
N ALA A 73 6.32 1.34 -10.71
CA ALA A 73 7.59 1.34 -10.01
C ALA A 73 8.71 1.12 -11.02
N HIS A 74 9.57 2.12 -11.18
CA HIS A 74 10.69 2.05 -12.10
C HIS A 74 11.83 1.24 -11.53
N ASP A 75 12.48 0.49 -12.41
CA ASP A 75 13.76 -0.15 -12.16
C ASP A 75 14.86 0.80 -12.65
N TRP A 76 15.17 1.80 -11.83
CA TRP A 76 16.16 2.82 -12.18
C TRP A 76 17.57 2.22 -12.17
N GLY A 77 18.33 2.48 -13.23
CA GLY A 77 19.76 2.21 -13.27
C GLY A 77 20.54 3.16 -12.36
N PRO A 78 21.89 3.08 -12.34
CA PRO A 78 22.70 4.00 -11.57
C PRO A 78 22.58 5.44 -12.09
N TRP A 79 22.76 6.40 -11.18
CA TRP A 79 22.98 7.79 -11.55
C TRP A 79 24.32 7.95 -12.27
N LEU A 80 24.30 8.65 -13.40
CA LEU A 80 25.44 8.97 -14.24
C LEU A 80 25.56 10.49 -14.38
N TYR A 81 26.79 11.00 -14.44
CA TYR A 81 27.04 12.41 -14.75
C TYR A 81 26.88 12.66 -16.25
N ALA A 82 26.21 13.74 -16.63
CA ALA A 82 26.09 14.14 -18.03
C ALA A 82 27.45 14.53 -18.65
N ASN A 83 28.37 15.07 -17.86
CA ASN A 83 29.75 15.39 -18.24
C ASN A 83 30.66 15.45 -16.99
N VAL A 84 31.95 15.72 -17.18
CA VAL A 84 32.95 15.80 -16.09
C VAL A 84 33.05 17.19 -15.43
N GLU A 85 32.18 18.13 -15.80
CA GLU A 85 32.23 19.50 -15.30
C GLU A 85 31.65 19.61 -13.88
N PHE A 86 32.15 20.59 -13.13
CA PHE A 86 31.61 20.90 -11.81
C PHE A 86 30.14 21.33 -11.92
N ASN A 87 29.26 20.80 -11.06
CA ASN A 87 27.79 20.95 -11.10
C ASN A 87 27.08 20.31 -12.32
N SER A 88 27.71 19.35 -12.99
CA SER A 88 27.02 18.59 -14.05
C SER A 88 25.75 17.92 -13.54
N PRO A 89 24.60 18.04 -14.22
CA PRO A 89 23.38 17.34 -13.85
C PRO A 89 23.60 15.82 -13.94
N GLN A 90 23.06 15.11 -12.97
CA GLN A 90 23.05 13.66 -13.00
C GLN A 90 21.75 13.17 -13.65
N PHE A 91 21.83 12.04 -14.34
CA PHE A 91 20.67 11.37 -14.89
C PHE A 91 20.73 9.88 -14.61
N HIS A 92 19.58 9.23 -14.54
CA HIS A 92 19.49 7.77 -14.59
C HIS A 92 18.41 7.35 -15.56
N LYS A 93 18.51 6.13 -16.07
CA LYS A 93 17.59 5.57 -17.04
C LYS A 93 16.91 4.34 -16.47
N CYS A 94 15.61 4.21 -16.69
CA CYS A 94 14.92 2.99 -16.31
C CYS A 94 15.35 1.82 -17.22
N GLY A 95 15.74 0.70 -16.62
CA GLY A 95 16.12 -0.51 -17.35
C GLY A 95 14.97 -1.15 -18.13
N ARG A 96 13.71 -0.81 -17.80
CA ARG A 96 12.51 -1.37 -18.44
C ARG A 96 11.89 -0.41 -19.45
N CYS A 97 11.31 0.70 -18.98
CA CYS A 97 10.59 1.62 -19.87
C CYS A 97 11.48 2.66 -20.56
N HIS A 98 12.79 2.68 -20.25
CA HIS A 98 13.76 3.61 -20.83
C HIS A 98 13.52 5.10 -20.58
N GLU A 99 12.60 5.45 -19.67
CA GLU A 99 12.45 6.81 -19.17
C GLU A 99 13.74 7.29 -18.51
N THR A 100 13.97 8.60 -18.55
CA THR A 100 15.14 9.25 -17.97
C THR A 100 14.70 10.30 -16.97
N GLU A 101 15.23 10.22 -15.76
CA GLU A 101 15.11 11.28 -14.75
C GLU A 101 16.43 12.01 -14.63
N LYS A 102 16.39 13.30 -14.30
CA LYS A 102 17.58 14.14 -14.12
C LYS A 102 17.46 14.97 -12.85
N THR A 103 18.59 15.23 -12.19
CA THR A 103 18.63 16.17 -11.07
C THR A 103 18.28 17.58 -11.53
N ALA A 104 17.65 18.37 -10.67
CA ALA A 104 17.48 19.79 -10.92
C ALA A 104 18.86 20.46 -11.08
N TYR A 105 18.96 21.42 -12.01
CA TYR A 105 20.18 22.21 -12.15
C TYR A 105 20.39 23.01 -10.87
N THR A 106 21.47 22.75 -10.15
CA THR A 106 21.88 23.60 -9.02
C THR A 106 22.52 24.86 -9.59
N SER A 107 21.71 25.85 -9.96
CA SER A 107 22.19 27.23 -10.10
C SER A 107 22.48 27.77 -8.70
N ARG A 108 23.76 27.94 -8.37
CA ARG A 108 24.17 28.79 -7.24
C ARG A 108 24.04 30.25 -7.62
#